data_AF-A0A2N2ALD7-F1
#
_entry.id   AF-A0A2N2ALD7-F1
#
_cell.length_a   1.000
_cell.length_b   1.000
_cell.length_c   1.000
_cell.angle_alpha   90.00
_cell.angle_beta   90.00
_cell.angle_gamma   90.00
#
_symmetry.space_group_name_H-M   'P 1'
#
loop_
_entity.id
_entity.type
_entity.pdbx_description
1 polymer ?
#
loop_
_entity_poly.entity_id
_entity_poly.type
_entity_poly.pdbx_seq_one_letter_code
_entity_poly.pdbx_strand_id
1 'polypeptide(L)'
;MTSAIELPGISKSANSPYIQNYGLVLEFSAQESNKDRKVIQGAFALPRDQDNKVYGPPHEAIVVTIDFDGRYSVVKPFEDLVALVGDVEETKAALVGYFQFDMYDYFERTSAGIHYVVSSLGVYVSNILQIPIE
;
A
#
# COMPACT_ATOMS: atom_id res chain seq x y z
N MET A 1 23.67 10.54 -9.55
CA MET A 1 23.04 9.57 -10.45
C MET A 1 22.61 8.40 -9.59
N THR A 2 21.32 8.33 -9.24
CA THR A 2 20.81 7.32 -8.31
C THR A 2 20.22 6.19 -9.15
N SER A 3 20.85 5.02 -9.11
CA SER A 3 20.44 3.84 -9.86
C SER A 3 19.17 3.27 -9.24
N ALA A 4 18.17 3.00 -10.07
CA ALA A 4 16.95 2.31 -9.66
C ALA A 4 17.31 0.92 -9.10
N ILE A 5 16.74 0.54 -7.96
CA ILE A 5 16.86 -0.81 -7.43
C ILE A 5 15.92 -1.70 -8.26
N GLU A 6 16.49 -2.53 -9.13
CA GLU A 6 15.75 -3.61 -9.77
C GLU A 6 15.61 -4.77 -8.78
N LEU A 7 14.37 -5.09 -8.40
CA LEU A 7 14.02 -6.16 -7.47
C LEU A 7 13.93 -7.48 -8.25
N PRO A 8 14.80 -8.47 -7.99
CA PRO A 8 14.83 -9.71 -8.75
C PRO A 8 13.78 -10.73 -8.25
N GLY A 9 12.93 -11.22 -9.16
CA GLY A 9 12.17 -12.47 -8.95
C GLY A 9 10.66 -12.32 -8.75
N ILE A 10 10.13 -11.10 -8.68
CA ILE A 10 8.68 -10.89 -8.71
C ILE A 10 8.25 -10.85 -10.18
N SER A 11 7.47 -11.84 -10.62
CA SER A 11 6.63 -11.71 -11.80
C SER A 11 5.64 -10.58 -11.52
N LYS A 12 6.10 -9.34 -11.71
CA LYS A 12 5.30 -8.13 -11.54
C LYS A 12 4.04 -8.32 -12.37
N SER A 13 2.88 -8.27 -11.73
CA SER A 13 1.69 -7.95 -12.50
C SER A 13 2.00 -6.63 -13.21
N ALA A 14 1.54 -6.47 -14.45
CA ALA A 14 1.85 -5.27 -15.25
C ALA A 14 1.47 -3.93 -14.56
N ASN A 15 0.73 -3.99 -13.45
CA ASN A 15 0.21 -2.86 -12.69
C ASN A 15 0.78 -2.72 -11.26
N SER A 16 1.91 -3.35 -10.93
CA SER A 16 2.49 -3.24 -9.58
C SER A 16 3.17 -1.88 -9.37
N PRO A 17 2.89 -1.16 -8.27
CA PRO A 17 3.50 0.15 -8.00
C PRO A 17 5.03 0.08 -7.92
N TYR A 18 5.72 1.07 -8.48
CA TYR A 18 7.18 1.07 -8.50
C TYR A 18 7.78 2.20 -7.64
N ILE A 19 8.67 1.83 -6.71
CA ILE A 19 9.43 2.78 -5.89
C ILE A 19 10.89 2.81 -6.34
N GLN A 20 11.37 4.00 -6.70
CA GLN A 20 12.77 4.20 -7.11
C GLN A 20 13.77 4.29 -5.92
N ASN A 21 13.30 4.61 -4.70
CA ASN A 21 14.09 4.79 -3.47
C ASN A 21 13.38 4.16 -2.25
N TYR A 22 13.74 4.56 -1.02
CA TYR A 22 12.99 4.19 0.19
C TYR A 22 11.68 4.97 0.32
N GLY A 23 10.63 4.32 0.81
CA GLY A 23 9.33 4.93 1.06
C GLY A 23 8.15 3.98 0.90
N LEU A 24 6.99 4.57 0.64
CA LEU A 24 5.70 3.92 0.47
C LEU A 24 5.00 4.60 -0.71
N VAL A 25 4.36 3.84 -1.60
CA VAL A 25 3.59 4.37 -2.72
C VAL A 25 2.29 3.58 -2.86
N LEU A 26 1.23 4.28 -3.23
CA LEU A 26 -0.07 3.70 -3.56
C LEU A 26 -0.39 3.94 -5.03
N GLU A 27 -0.98 2.93 -5.67
CA GLU A 27 -1.66 3.03 -6.95
C GLU A 27 -3.04 2.39 -6.85
N PHE A 28 -3.93 2.83 -7.73
CA PHE A 28 -5.28 2.31 -7.80
C PHE A 28 -5.45 1.65 -9.16
N SER A 29 -5.72 0.35 -9.16
CA SER A 29 -6.11 -0.34 -10.38
C SER A 29 -7.63 -0.44 -10.39
N ALA A 30 -8.29 0.29 -11.29
CA ALA A 30 -9.65 -0.05 -11.66
C ALA A 30 -9.58 -1.40 -12.39
N GLN A 31 -9.73 -2.53 -11.67
CA GLN A 31 -9.89 -3.80 -12.35
C GLN A 31 -11.20 -3.76 -13.14
N GLU A 32 -11.10 -3.68 -14.47
CA GLU A 32 -12.25 -3.61 -15.38
C GLU A 32 -13.24 -4.78 -15.19
N SER A 33 -12.78 -5.90 -14.61
CA SER A 33 -13.57 -7.13 -14.47
C SER A 33 -14.60 -7.10 -13.34
N ASN A 34 -14.51 -6.17 -12.39
CA ASN A 34 -15.51 -5.97 -11.34
C ASN A 34 -15.61 -4.47 -11.03
N LYS A 35 -16.43 -3.75 -11.81
CA LYS A 35 -16.73 -2.32 -11.59
C LYS A 35 -17.13 -1.98 -10.15
N ASP A 36 -17.57 -2.98 -9.40
CA ASP A 36 -18.04 -2.85 -8.03
C ASP A 36 -16.93 -2.93 -6.97
N ARG A 37 -15.68 -3.32 -7.28
CA ARG A 37 -14.59 -3.40 -6.28
C ARG A 37 -13.54 -2.33 -6.54
N LYS A 38 -13.13 -1.60 -5.49
CA LYS A 38 -12.08 -0.58 -5.57
C LYS A 38 -10.83 -1.12 -4.89
N VAL A 39 -10.03 -1.86 -5.65
CA VAL A 39 -8.78 -2.46 -5.14
C VAL A 39 -7.65 -1.44 -5.19
N ILE A 40 -7.08 -1.16 -4.02
CA ILE A 40 -5.90 -0.32 -3.85
C ILE A 40 -4.69 -1.23 -3.79
N GLN A 41 -3.64 -0.84 -4.49
CA GLN A 41 -2.36 -1.53 -4.52
C GLN A 41 -1.28 -0.61 -3.97
N GLY A 42 -0.28 -1.18 -3.33
CA GLY A 42 0.84 -0.43 -2.80
C GLY A 42 2.13 -1.21 -2.84
N ALA A 43 3.22 -0.47 -2.75
CA ALA A 43 4.55 -1.02 -2.55
C ALA A 43 5.25 -0.23 -1.45
N PHE A 44 6.18 -0.87 -0.76
CA PHE A 44 7.07 -0.20 0.19
C PHE A 44 8.50 -0.68 0.02
N ALA A 45 9.45 0.20 0.37
CA ALA A 45 10.86 -0.12 0.47
C ALA A 45 11.42 0.59 1.71
N LEU A 46 11.76 -0.16 2.76
CA LEU A 46 12.26 0.37 4.02
C LEU A 46 13.77 0.10 4.15
N PRO A 47 14.59 1.07 4.60
CA PRO A 47 15.97 0.81 4.96
C PRO A 47 16.07 -0.22 6.09
N ARG A 48 17.04 -1.15 6.02
CA ARG A 48 17.20 -2.17 7.08
C ARG A 48 17.49 -1.60 8.47
N ASP A 49 18.11 -0.43 8.57
CA ASP A 49 18.34 0.24 9.86
C ASP A 49 17.05 0.78 10.51
N GLN A 50 15.96 0.87 9.75
CA GLN A 50 14.63 1.26 10.24
C GLN A 50 13.73 0.07 10.54
N ASP A 51 14.10 -1.15 10.14
CA ASP A 51 13.33 -2.38 10.35
C ASP A 51 13.06 -2.64 11.84
N ASN A 52 14.06 -2.40 12.69
CA ASN A 52 13.94 -2.53 14.15
C ASN A 52 12.94 -1.57 14.82
N LYS A 53 12.38 -0.60 14.08
CA LYS A 53 11.37 0.35 14.61
C LYS A 53 9.95 -0.04 14.26
N VAL A 54 9.77 -1.01 13.36
CA VAL A 54 8.46 -1.55 13.00
C VAL A 54 8.29 -2.83 13.80
N TYR A 55 7.42 -2.80 14.82
CA TYR A 55 7.14 -4.00 15.63
C TYR A 55 6.30 -4.97 14.81
N GLY A 56 6.89 -6.08 14.34
CA GLY A 56 6.21 -7.11 13.57
C GLY A 56 6.42 -6.99 12.05
N PRO A 57 5.78 -7.85 11.24
CA PRO A 57 5.83 -7.78 9.79
C PRO A 57 5.43 -6.38 9.29
N PRO A 58 6.16 -5.78 8.32
CA PRO A 58 5.89 -4.41 7.87
C PRO A 58 4.47 -4.19 7.38
N HIS A 59 3.85 -5.21 6.78
CA HIS A 59 2.46 -5.15 6.34
C HIS A 59 1.49 -4.85 7.48
N GLU A 60 1.66 -5.45 8.66
CA GLU A 60 0.78 -5.25 9.83
C GLU A 60 0.86 -3.80 10.36
N ALA A 61 1.99 -3.13 10.11
CA ALA A 61 2.21 -1.75 10.52
C ALA A 61 1.69 -0.72 9.52
N ILE A 62 1.16 -1.14 8.37
CA ILE A 62 0.55 -0.23 7.40
C ILE A 62 -0.75 0.30 7.97
N VAL A 63 -0.83 1.64 8.05
CA VAL A 63 -2.05 2.36 8.41
C VAL A 63 -2.56 3.07 7.16
N VAL A 64 -3.86 2.97 6.90
CA VAL A 64 -4.53 3.63 5.79
C VAL A 64 -5.58 4.60 6.31
N THR A 65 -5.55 5.82 5.80
CA THR A 65 -6.58 6.82 6.04
C THR A 65 -7.37 7.05 4.75
N ILE A 66 -8.69 6.99 4.85
CA ILE A 66 -9.63 7.27 3.76
C ILE A 66 -10.48 8.46 4.19
N ASP A 67 -10.43 9.56 3.44
CA ASP A 67 -11.23 10.77 3.66
C ASP A 67 -12.32 10.94 2.59
N PHE A 68 -13.53 11.28 3.04
CA PHE A 68 -14.67 11.67 2.23
C PHE A 68 -15.49 12.75 2.94
N ASP A 69 -15.71 13.88 2.27
CA ASP A 69 -16.53 14.99 2.78
C ASP A 69 -16.12 15.46 4.19
N GLY A 70 -14.81 15.48 4.46
CA GLY A 70 -14.24 15.87 5.76
C GLY A 70 -14.41 14.85 6.88
N ARG A 71 -14.92 13.64 6.57
CA ARG A 71 -14.94 12.49 7.46
C ARG A 71 -13.83 11.54 7.04
N TYR A 72 -13.01 11.12 7.99
CA TYR A 72 -11.96 10.15 7.73
C TYR A 72 -12.14 8.86 8.55
N SER A 73 -11.75 7.75 7.93
CA SER A 73 -11.61 6.45 8.58
C SER A 73 -10.13 6.05 8.57
N VAL A 74 -9.65 5.51 9.69
CA VAL A 74 -8.29 4.99 9.83
C VAL A 74 -8.37 3.49 10.05
N VAL A 75 -7.69 2.72 9.22
CA VAL A 75 -7.71 1.25 9.25
C VAL A 75 -6.30 0.67 9.13
N LYS A 76 -6.13 -0.55 9.62
CA LYS A 76 -4.93 -1.36 9.42
C LYS A 76 -5.31 -2.60 8.61
N PRO A 77 -5.23 -2.54 7.27
CA PRO A 77 -5.82 -3.57 6.42
C PRO A 77 -5.15 -4.94 6.51
N PHE A 78 -4.04 -5.06 7.25
CA PHE A 78 -3.28 -6.29 7.42
C PHE A 78 -3.08 -6.67 8.89
N GLU A 79 -3.72 -5.99 9.86
CA GLU A 79 -3.53 -6.27 11.30
C GLU A 79 -3.86 -7.72 11.68
N ASP A 80 -4.84 -8.32 11.01
CA ASP A 80 -5.26 -9.71 11.23
C ASP A 80 -4.78 -10.68 10.14
N LEU A 81 -3.87 -10.25 9.25
CA LEU A 81 -3.38 -11.05 8.14
C LEU A 81 -1.97 -11.56 8.41
N VAL A 82 -1.78 -12.87 8.26
CA VAL A 82 -0.45 -13.49 8.36
C VAL A 82 0.35 -13.18 7.11
N ALA A 83 1.35 -12.31 7.22
CA ALA A 83 2.31 -12.07 6.14
C ALA A 83 3.11 -13.35 5.83
N LEU A 84 3.10 -13.79 4.58
CA LEU A 84 3.91 -14.93 4.18
C LEU A 84 5.34 -14.46 3.88
N VAL A 85 6.31 -15.34 4.11
CA VAL A 85 7.75 -15.06 3.87
C VAL A 85 8.05 -14.67 2.40
N GLY A 86 7.14 -14.96 1.46
CA GLY A 86 7.26 -14.55 0.05
C GLY A 86 6.66 -13.19 -0.29
N ASP A 87 5.87 -12.57 0.61
CA ASP A 87 5.23 -11.27 0.37
C ASP A 87 6.18 -10.10 0.63
N VAL A 88 7.30 -10.40 1.31
CA VAL A 88 8.36 -9.45 1.65
C VAL A 88 9.68 -10.00 1.13
N GLU A 89 10.36 -9.23 0.29
CA GLU A 89 11.72 -9.51 -0.13
C GLU A 89 12.71 -8.79 0.79
N GLU A 90 13.53 -9.60 1.46
CA GLU A 90 14.64 -9.10 2.25
C GLU A 90 15.91 -9.00 1.39
N THR A 91 16.39 -7.78 1.22
CA THR A 91 17.70 -7.51 0.61
C THR A 91 18.70 -7.05 1.66
N LYS A 92 19.98 -6.93 1.28
CA LYS A 92 21.02 -6.39 2.17
C LYS A 92 20.79 -4.92 2.55
N ALA A 93 20.11 -4.16 1.70
CA ALA A 93 19.92 -2.72 1.88
C ALA A 93 18.53 -2.37 2.42
N ALA A 94 17.52 -3.14 2.02
CA ALA A 94 16.13 -2.79 2.20
C ALA A 94 15.24 -3.99 2.46
N LEU A 95 14.14 -3.73 3.14
CA LEU A 95 12.97 -4.59 3.23
C LEU A 95 11.92 -4.07 2.24
N VAL A 96 11.50 -4.92 1.32
CA VAL A 96 10.65 -4.50 0.20
C VAL A 96 9.43 -5.38 0.14
N GLY A 97 8.26 -4.81 -0.11
CA GLY A 97 7.04 -5.58 -0.20
C GLY A 97 5.98 -4.90 -1.04
N TYR A 98 5.01 -5.71 -1.42
CA TYR A 98 3.84 -5.31 -2.18
C TYR A 98 2.59 -5.67 -1.39
N PHE A 99 1.53 -4.90 -1.56
CA PHE A 99 0.26 -5.18 -0.91
C PHE A 99 -0.91 -4.74 -1.77
N GLN A 100 -2.06 -5.36 -1.51
CA GLN A 100 -3.33 -4.98 -2.11
C GLN A 100 -4.44 -5.18 -1.09
N PHE A 101 -5.44 -4.31 -1.12
CA PHE A 101 -6.65 -4.48 -0.34
C PHE A 101 -7.85 -3.91 -1.09
N ASP A 102 -9.04 -4.46 -0.86
CA ASP A 102 -10.26 -3.83 -1.33
C ASP A 102 -10.63 -2.73 -0.35
N MET A 103 -10.73 -1.51 -0.87
CA MET A 103 -11.13 -0.36 -0.09
C MET A 103 -12.47 -0.66 0.62
N TYR A 104 -13.44 -1.29 -0.06
CA TYR A 104 -14.80 -1.51 0.48
C TYR A 104 -14.88 -2.50 1.65
N ASP A 105 -13.82 -3.26 1.94
CA ASP A 105 -13.77 -4.08 3.17
C ASP A 105 -13.68 -3.19 4.43
N TYR A 106 -13.33 -1.91 4.25
CA TYR A 106 -13.02 -0.96 5.32
C TYR A 106 -13.88 0.31 5.33
N PHE A 107 -14.65 0.57 4.27
CA PHE A 107 -15.60 1.69 4.22
C PHE A 107 -16.91 1.29 3.56
N GLU A 108 -18.00 1.94 3.97
CA GLU A 108 -19.32 1.69 3.41
C GLU A 108 -19.42 2.22 1.97
N ARG A 109 -19.94 1.37 1.06
CA ARG A 109 -20.17 1.67 -0.37
C ARG A 109 -21.08 2.88 -0.67
N THR A 110 -21.68 3.49 0.35
CA THR A 110 -22.88 4.33 0.18
C THR A 110 -22.60 5.77 -0.24
N SER A 111 -21.33 6.18 -0.31
CA SER A 111 -20.97 7.58 -0.55
C SER A 111 -20.30 7.78 -1.91
N ALA A 112 -21.12 8.04 -2.94
CA ALA A 112 -20.64 8.50 -4.23
C ALA A 112 -19.87 9.84 -4.09
N GLY A 113 -18.82 10.00 -4.89
CA GLY A 113 -17.97 11.18 -4.91
C GLY A 113 -16.48 10.84 -4.91
N ILE A 114 -15.67 11.75 -4.39
CA ILE A 114 -14.20 11.65 -4.46
C ILE A 114 -13.68 11.27 -3.08
N HIS A 115 -12.99 10.14 -3.02
CA HIS A 115 -12.33 9.66 -1.81
C HIS A 115 -10.82 9.90 -1.92
N TYR A 116 -10.21 10.35 -0.83
CA TYR A 116 -8.77 10.54 -0.74
C TYR A 116 -8.16 9.46 0.15
N VAL A 117 -7.20 8.72 -0.38
CA VAL A 117 -6.52 7.66 0.34
C VAL A 117 -5.07 8.03 0.54
N VAL A 118 -4.59 7.86 1.76
CA VAL A 118 -3.17 7.93 2.09
C VAL A 118 -2.82 6.75 2.99
N SER A 119 -1.60 6.25 2.87
CA SER A 119 -1.07 5.22 3.74
C SER A 119 0.22 5.69 4.42
N SER A 120 0.50 5.11 5.57
CA SER A 120 1.77 5.30 6.27
C SER A 120 2.35 3.99 6.77
N LEU A 121 3.67 3.96 6.87
CA LEU A 121 4.46 2.88 7.42
C LEU A 121 5.62 3.50 8.20
N GLY A 122 5.46 3.58 9.53
CA GLY A 122 6.38 4.32 10.39
C GLY A 122 6.41 5.81 10.03
N VAL A 123 7.58 6.31 9.60
CA VAL A 123 7.77 7.72 9.20
C VAL A 123 7.48 7.97 7.72
N TYR A 124 7.27 6.92 6.94
CA TYR A 124 7.01 7.02 5.51
C TYR A 124 5.52 7.20 5.26
N VAL A 125 5.16 8.18 4.44
CA VAL A 125 3.80 8.47 4.01
C VAL A 125 3.76 8.33 2.50
N SER A 126 2.69 7.73 1.98
CA SER A 126 2.50 7.57 0.54
C SER A 126 2.12 8.88 -0.15
N ASN A 127 2.05 8.82 -1.48
CA ASN A 127 1.23 9.76 -2.24
C ASN A 127 -0.24 9.72 -1.77
N ILE A 128 -0.95 10.83 -2.00
CA ILE A 128 -2.39 10.88 -1.85
C ILE A 128 -3.02 10.36 -3.14
N LEU A 129 -3.92 9.40 -3.01
CA LEU A 129 -4.64 8.79 -4.11
C LEU A 129 -6.08 9.29 -4.12
N GLN A 130 -6.50 9.82 -5.26
CA GLN A 130 -7.86 10.30 -5.48
C GLN A 130 -8.67 9.23 -6.23
N ILE A 131 -9.73 8.73 -5.60
CA ILE A 131 -10.54 7.63 -6.14
C ILE A 131 -11.98 8.12 -6.36
N PRO A 132 -12.45 8.22 -7.61
CA PRO A 132 -13.85 8.51 -7.90
C PRO A 132 -14.72 7.25 -7.69
N ILE A 133 -15.81 7.44 -6.96
CA ILE A 133 -16.87 6.45 -6.73
C ILE A 133 -18.16 7.02 -7.30
N GLU A 134 -18.82 6.23 -8.17
CA GLU A 134 -20.08 6.55 -8.82
C GLU A 134 -21.27 6.04 -7.99
#